data_AF-A0AAV6NW82-F1
#
_entry.id   AF-A0AAV6NW82-F1
#
_cell.length_a   1.000
_cell.length_b   1.000
_cell.length_c   1.000
_cell.angle_alpha   90.00
_cell.angle_beta   90.00
_cell.angle_gamma   90.00
#
_symmetry.space_group_name_H-M   'P 1'
#
loop_
_entity.id
_entity.type
_entity.pdbx_description
1 polymer ?
#
loop_
_entity_poly.entity_id
_entity_poly.type
_entity_poly.pdbx_seq_one_letter_code
_entity_poly.pdbx_strand_id
1 'polypeptide(L)'
;MIHVNGGRGESSYASNSLLPRKVISMTWPIAKEAITNFLCGSATNFPTTLSIADMGCSSGPNSLFFVSNLIQQVEHLRKEFHKPPLEYQVLLNDLHGNDFNAIFTSLPSLLESLNAQVGGCLGPCFFSGVPGSFYGRLFPAKSLHFVYSSYSLHWLSQVPKGIESNKGNTFIGSSTPKSVLEAYYTQFHKDFSMFLKCRAEEGLVEAEKVDAFNIPNYMPSPSELKAHILNEGSFSIHCVEVSRINWNFYATEFQSSSTTTSTSDSAYLIAKNIRSVAEPLLIHHFGEAIMEELFCRYTKLVDDHMLNHKIEFVNLTASLTKMN
;
A
#
# COMPACT_ATOMS: atom_id res chain seq x y z
N MET A 1 15.99 2.77 6.56
CA MET A 1 15.66 2.92 5.12
C MET A 1 14.19 2.56 4.93
N ILE A 2 13.48 3.11 3.94
CA ILE A 2 12.09 2.71 3.64
C ILE A 2 12.11 1.55 2.64
N HIS A 3 11.58 0.41 3.05
CA HIS A 3 11.13 -0.73 2.24
C HIS A 3 10.33 -1.67 3.16
N VAL A 4 9.61 -2.63 2.60
CA VAL A 4 8.92 -3.69 3.36
C VAL A 4 9.85 -4.86 3.70
N ASN A 5 9.42 -5.80 4.55
CA ASN A 5 10.10 -7.09 4.69
C ASN A 5 10.01 -7.90 3.38
N GLY A 6 11.13 -8.04 2.67
CA GLY A 6 11.25 -8.84 1.45
C GLY A 6 11.26 -10.35 1.71
N GLY A 7 11.55 -11.14 0.66
CA GLY A 7 11.63 -12.60 0.74
C GLY A 7 10.29 -13.31 0.97
N ARG A 8 10.37 -14.56 1.44
CA ARG A 8 9.23 -15.50 1.58
C ARG A 8 9.07 -16.05 3.00
N GLY A 9 9.66 -15.39 3.99
CA GLY A 9 9.58 -15.80 5.40
C GLY A 9 8.21 -15.53 6.03
N GLU A 10 8.00 -16.01 7.25
CA GLU A 10 6.74 -15.84 7.97
C GLU A 10 6.43 -14.37 8.32
N SER A 11 7.46 -13.54 8.50
CA SER A 11 7.37 -12.09 8.71
C SER A 11 7.40 -11.27 7.40
N SER A 12 7.52 -11.89 6.22
CA SER A 12 7.60 -11.14 4.96
C SER A 12 6.29 -10.48 4.58
N TYR A 13 6.36 -9.38 3.82
CA TYR A 13 5.18 -8.68 3.32
C TYR A 13 4.33 -9.59 2.44
N ALA A 14 4.95 -10.36 1.56
CA ALA A 14 4.27 -11.34 0.70
C ALA A 14 3.39 -12.35 1.47
N SER A 15 3.78 -12.72 2.69
CA SER A 15 3.04 -13.64 3.57
C SER A 15 1.92 -12.95 4.36
N ASN A 16 1.99 -11.63 4.55
CA ASN A 16 1.12 -10.88 5.50
C ASN A 16 0.30 -9.76 4.82
N SER A 17 0.33 -9.62 3.50
CA SER A 17 -0.28 -8.51 2.75
C SER A 17 -1.79 -8.69 2.42
N LEU A 18 -2.57 -9.35 3.29
CA LEU A 18 -4.00 -9.60 3.04
C LEU A 18 -4.85 -8.32 3.07
N LEU A 19 -4.57 -7.36 3.96
CA LEU A 19 -5.26 -6.06 3.97
C LEU A 19 -5.08 -5.29 2.64
N PRO A 20 -3.86 -5.06 2.13
CA PRO A 20 -3.66 -4.51 0.80
C PRO A 20 -4.36 -5.31 -0.31
N ARG A 21 -4.43 -6.65 -0.20
CA ARG A 21 -5.16 -7.49 -1.17
C ARG A 21 -6.67 -7.27 -1.13
N LYS A 22 -7.25 -7.10 0.05
CA LYS A 22 -8.67 -6.71 0.24
C LYS A 22 -8.94 -5.32 -0.36
N VAL A 23 -8.03 -4.36 -0.16
CA VAL A 23 -8.12 -3.02 -0.78
C VAL A 23 -8.06 -3.09 -2.30
N ILE A 24 -7.17 -3.90 -2.89
CA ILE A 24 -7.14 -4.14 -4.34
C ILE A 24 -8.50 -4.69 -4.83
N SER A 25 -9.06 -5.71 -4.16
CA SER A 25 -10.35 -6.29 -4.54
C SER A 25 -11.53 -5.31 -4.39
N MET A 26 -11.49 -4.41 -3.40
CA MET A 26 -12.53 -3.38 -3.19
C MET A 26 -12.42 -2.22 -4.18
N THR A 27 -11.21 -1.87 -4.62
CA THR A 27 -10.96 -0.77 -5.58
C THR A 27 -10.98 -1.24 -7.04
N TRP A 28 -10.97 -2.56 -7.26
CA TRP A 28 -11.05 -3.18 -8.60
C TRP A 28 -12.21 -2.67 -9.47
N PRO A 29 -13.45 -2.44 -8.99
CA PRO A 29 -14.53 -1.89 -9.82
C PRO A 29 -14.16 -0.53 -10.46
N ILE A 30 -13.51 0.35 -9.70
CA ILE A 30 -13.08 1.68 -10.16
C ILE A 30 -11.97 1.55 -11.22
N ALA A 31 -10.99 0.67 -10.99
CA ALA A 31 -9.92 0.42 -11.95
C ALA A 31 -10.43 -0.26 -13.24
N LYS A 32 -11.38 -1.20 -13.11
CA LYS A 32 -12.08 -1.84 -14.23
C LYS A 32 -12.88 -0.82 -15.03
N GLU A 33 -13.59 0.10 -14.38
CA GLU A 33 -14.31 1.17 -15.07
C GLU A 33 -13.33 2.09 -15.82
N ALA A 34 -12.25 2.53 -15.17
CA ALA A 34 -11.25 3.42 -15.77
C ALA A 34 -10.60 2.82 -17.03
N ILE A 35 -10.15 1.55 -17.00
CA ILE A 35 -9.58 0.91 -18.20
C ILE A 35 -10.64 0.66 -19.28
N THR A 36 -11.89 0.38 -18.89
CA THR A 36 -12.99 0.20 -19.84
C THR A 36 -13.33 1.52 -20.53
N ASN A 37 -13.45 2.62 -19.79
CA ASN A 37 -13.70 3.95 -20.33
C ASN A 37 -12.56 4.42 -21.26
N PHE A 38 -11.31 4.13 -20.92
CA PHE A 38 -10.14 4.41 -21.77
C PHE A 38 -10.20 3.68 -23.13
N LEU A 39 -10.52 2.38 -23.13
CA LEU A 39 -10.56 1.54 -24.34
C LEU A 39 -11.84 1.73 -25.16
N CYS A 40 -12.99 1.90 -24.51
CA CYS A 40 -14.29 2.07 -25.17
C CYS A 40 -14.49 3.49 -25.69
N GLY A 41 -14.01 4.52 -24.97
CA GLY A 41 -13.96 5.90 -25.45
C GLY A 41 -13.05 6.07 -26.68
N SER A 42 -12.18 5.09 -26.94
CA SER A 42 -11.30 4.99 -28.10
C SER A 42 -11.66 3.81 -29.02
N ALA A 43 -12.94 3.46 -29.16
CA ALA A 43 -13.40 2.30 -29.96
C ALA A 43 -12.84 2.22 -31.41
N THR A 44 -12.50 3.36 -32.03
CA THR A 44 -11.78 3.43 -33.32
C THR A 44 -10.26 3.21 -33.18
N ASN A 45 -9.64 3.71 -32.11
CA ASN A 45 -8.20 3.77 -31.86
C ASN A 45 -7.79 2.91 -30.64
N PHE A 46 -8.18 1.64 -30.63
CA PHE A 46 -7.68 0.68 -29.65
C PHE A 46 -6.14 0.59 -29.77
N PRO A 47 -5.36 0.75 -28.69
CA PRO A 47 -3.90 0.81 -28.78
C PRO A 47 -3.31 -0.55 -29.17
N THR A 48 -2.19 -0.56 -29.88
CA THR A 48 -1.40 -1.78 -30.16
C THR A 48 -0.59 -2.24 -28.95
N THR A 49 -0.19 -1.29 -28.10
CA THR A 49 0.69 -1.51 -26.95
C THR A 49 0.09 -0.78 -25.74
N LEU A 50 -0.14 -1.48 -24.63
CA LEU A 50 -0.69 -0.93 -23.39
C LEU A 50 0.40 -0.86 -22.31
N SER A 51 0.88 0.35 -22.04
CA SER A 51 1.88 0.63 -21.01
C SER A 51 1.21 0.94 -19.66
N ILE A 52 1.44 0.06 -18.68
CA ILE A 52 0.87 0.07 -17.33
C ILE A 52 2.03 0.32 -16.35
N ALA A 53 1.91 1.31 -15.47
CA ALA A 53 2.81 1.48 -14.33
C ALA A 53 2.10 1.11 -13.01
N ASP A 54 2.81 0.39 -12.13
CA ASP A 54 2.42 0.18 -10.73
C ASP A 54 3.44 0.88 -9.83
N MET A 55 2.96 1.83 -9.02
CA MET A 55 3.79 2.83 -8.34
C MET A 55 3.83 2.55 -6.84
N GLY A 56 4.92 1.95 -6.38
CA GLY A 56 5.06 1.35 -5.05
C GLY A 56 4.58 -0.10 -5.02
N CYS A 57 5.09 -0.94 -5.93
CA CYS A 57 4.66 -2.33 -6.10
C CYS A 57 5.03 -3.26 -4.93
N SER A 58 5.90 -2.82 -4.02
CA SER A 58 6.35 -3.60 -2.86
C SER A 58 6.93 -4.97 -3.27
N SER A 59 6.96 -5.94 -2.37
CA SER A 59 7.49 -7.29 -2.56
C SER A 59 6.43 -8.35 -2.27
N GLY A 60 5.68 -8.81 -3.27
CA GLY A 60 4.69 -9.87 -3.08
C GLY A 60 3.71 -10.10 -4.24
N PRO A 61 2.71 -11.00 -4.07
CA PRO A 61 1.78 -11.39 -5.13
C PRO A 61 0.74 -10.30 -5.47
N ASN A 62 0.61 -9.25 -4.67
CA ASN A 62 -0.48 -8.28 -4.77
C ASN A 62 -0.43 -7.42 -6.04
N SER A 63 0.74 -6.91 -6.44
CA SER A 63 0.90 -6.17 -7.69
C SER A 63 0.62 -7.03 -8.92
N LEU A 64 1.12 -8.27 -8.91
CA LEU A 64 0.88 -9.23 -9.99
C LEU A 64 -0.59 -9.67 -10.04
N PHE A 65 -1.30 -9.68 -8.92
CA PHE A 65 -2.75 -9.89 -8.85
C PHE A 65 -3.52 -8.71 -9.47
N PHE A 66 -3.19 -7.46 -9.14
CA PHE A 66 -3.80 -6.30 -9.79
C PHE A 66 -3.54 -6.28 -11.31
N VAL A 67 -2.28 -6.43 -11.71
CA VAL A 67 -1.87 -6.44 -13.14
C VAL A 67 -2.55 -7.57 -13.91
N SER A 68 -2.66 -8.77 -13.34
CA SER A 68 -3.36 -9.89 -13.98
C SER A 68 -4.84 -9.59 -14.20
N ASN A 69 -5.55 -9.06 -13.19
CA ASN A 69 -6.96 -8.67 -13.31
C ASN A 69 -7.13 -7.59 -14.40
N LEU A 70 -6.22 -6.61 -14.44
CA LEU A 70 -6.22 -5.54 -15.44
C LEU A 70 -6.03 -6.10 -16.87
N ILE A 71 -5.04 -6.99 -17.08
CA ILE A 71 -4.79 -7.62 -18.38
C ILE A 71 -5.96 -8.52 -18.80
N GLN A 72 -6.55 -9.30 -17.89
CA GLN A 72 -7.76 -10.09 -18.15
C GLN A 72 -8.92 -9.22 -18.65
N GLN A 73 -9.17 -8.06 -18.02
CA GLN A 73 -10.22 -7.12 -18.45
C GLN A 73 -9.91 -6.54 -19.84
N VAL A 74 -8.65 -6.21 -20.13
CA VAL A 74 -8.25 -5.74 -21.47
C VAL A 74 -8.44 -6.84 -22.52
N GLU A 75 -8.00 -8.06 -22.27
CA GLU A 75 -8.19 -9.22 -23.17
C GLU A 75 -9.68 -9.56 -23.38
N HIS A 76 -10.52 -9.39 -22.37
CA HIS A 76 -11.97 -9.55 -22.48
C HIS A 76 -12.60 -8.50 -23.41
N LEU A 77 -12.34 -7.20 -23.15
CA LEU A 77 -12.82 -6.10 -23.99
C LEU A 77 -12.28 -6.20 -25.43
N ARG A 78 -10.99 -6.54 -25.58
CA ARG A 78 -10.33 -6.75 -26.88
C ARG A 78 -11.10 -7.76 -27.74
N LYS A 79 -11.57 -8.86 -27.14
CA LYS A 79 -12.35 -9.90 -27.83
C LYS A 79 -13.77 -9.44 -28.15
N GLU A 80 -14.43 -8.78 -27.20
CA GLU A 80 -15.75 -8.17 -27.40
C GLU A 80 -15.76 -7.18 -28.58
N PHE A 81 -14.76 -6.30 -28.66
CA PHE A 81 -14.57 -5.34 -29.75
C PHE A 81 -13.81 -5.90 -30.97
N HIS A 82 -13.59 -7.22 -31.03
CA HIS A 82 -12.99 -7.94 -32.17
C HIS A 82 -11.61 -7.38 -32.60
N LYS A 83 -10.79 -6.94 -31.65
CA LYS A 83 -9.46 -6.33 -31.85
C LYS A 83 -8.32 -7.36 -31.84
N PRO A 84 -7.21 -7.13 -32.57
CA PRO A 84 -6.02 -7.99 -32.52
C PRO A 84 -5.35 -7.95 -31.12
N PRO A 85 -4.48 -8.92 -30.77
CA PRO A 85 -3.72 -8.95 -29.51
C PRO A 85 -2.92 -7.66 -29.27
N LEU A 86 -2.81 -7.25 -28.00
CA LEU A 86 -2.00 -6.10 -27.59
C LEU A 86 -0.65 -6.56 -27.02
N GLU A 87 0.38 -5.74 -27.17
CA GLU A 87 1.58 -5.85 -26.34
C GLU A 87 1.34 -5.17 -24.99
N TYR A 88 1.67 -5.84 -23.89
CA TYR A 88 1.56 -5.29 -22.54
C TYR A 88 2.96 -4.91 -22.03
N GLN A 89 3.14 -3.64 -21.66
CA GLN A 89 4.38 -3.18 -21.02
C GLN A 89 4.07 -2.85 -19.55
N VAL A 90 4.52 -3.71 -18.64
CA VAL A 90 4.26 -3.59 -17.20
C VAL A 90 5.51 -3.07 -16.49
N LEU A 91 5.38 -1.88 -15.92
CA LEU A 91 6.45 -1.12 -15.29
C LEU A 91 6.22 -1.11 -13.77
N LEU A 92 6.94 -1.96 -13.05
CA LEU A 92 6.81 -2.14 -11.61
C LEU A 92 7.82 -1.23 -10.91
N ASN A 93 7.35 -0.14 -10.31
CA ASN A 93 8.18 0.82 -9.58
C ASN A 93 8.14 0.58 -8.07
N ASP A 94 9.32 0.60 -7.44
CA ASP A 94 9.48 0.75 -6.00
C ASP A 94 10.87 1.37 -5.71
N LEU A 95 11.21 1.56 -4.44
CA LEU A 95 12.52 2.07 -4.01
C LEU A 95 13.63 1.03 -4.23
N HIS A 96 14.87 1.51 -4.30
CA HIS A 96 16.07 0.70 -4.62
C HIS A 96 16.32 -0.51 -3.69
N GLY A 97 15.74 -0.54 -2.49
CA GLY A 97 15.87 -1.63 -1.52
C GLY A 97 14.78 -2.71 -1.60
N ASN A 98 13.86 -2.62 -2.55
CA ASN A 98 12.74 -3.56 -2.71
C ASN A 98 13.17 -4.90 -3.35
N ASP A 99 12.55 -6.01 -2.96
CA ASP A 99 12.87 -7.36 -3.45
C ASP A 99 12.17 -7.65 -4.79
N PHE A 100 12.68 -6.99 -5.85
CA PHE A 100 12.29 -7.27 -7.23
C PHE A 100 12.60 -8.71 -7.66
N ASN A 101 13.54 -9.40 -7.00
CA ASN A 101 13.87 -10.80 -7.32
C ASN A 101 12.71 -11.74 -6.95
N ALA A 102 12.05 -11.51 -5.81
CA ALA A 102 10.85 -12.25 -5.43
C ALA A 102 9.73 -12.12 -6.47
N ILE A 103 9.54 -10.91 -7.02
CA ILE A 103 8.59 -10.65 -8.12
C ILE A 103 9.01 -11.43 -9.38
N PHE A 104 10.22 -11.19 -9.89
CA PHE A 104 10.67 -11.77 -11.17
C PHE A 104 10.68 -13.30 -11.16
N THR A 105 11.00 -13.92 -10.01
CA THR A 105 10.94 -15.38 -9.81
C THR A 105 9.51 -15.95 -9.95
N SER A 106 8.47 -15.12 -9.80
CA SER A 106 7.05 -15.53 -9.92
C SER A 106 6.40 -15.20 -11.26
N LEU A 107 7.07 -14.45 -12.15
CA LEU A 107 6.52 -14.10 -13.46
C LEU A 107 6.24 -15.30 -14.40
N PRO A 108 7.06 -16.37 -14.45
CA PRO A 108 6.78 -17.49 -15.36
C PRO A 108 5.43 -18.18 -15.07
N SER A 109 5.16 -18.49 -13.81
CA SER A 109 3.90 -19.10 -13.37
C SER A 109 2.72 -18.13 -13.48
N LEU A 110 2.94 -16.82 -13.33
CA LEU A 110 1.92 -15.81 -13.59
C LEU A 110 1.51 -15.81 -15.07
N LEU A 111 2.48 -15.81 -15.99
CA LEU A 111 2.24 -15.76 -17.43
C LEU A 111 1.54 -17.02 -17.94
N GLU A 112 1.93 -18.19 -17.45
CA GLU A 112 1.25 -19.46 -17.74
C GLU A 112 -0.22 -19.43 -17.27
N SER A 113 -0.45 -19.05 -16.01
CA SER A 113 -1.80 -18.95 -15.44
C SER A 113 -2.67 -17.92 -16.18
N LEU A 114 -2.10 -16.75 -16.49
CA LEU A 114 -2.80 -15.66 -17.19
C LEU A 114 -3.16 -16.06 -18.62
N ASN A 115 -2.24 -16.70 -19.35
CA ASN A 115 -2.53 -17.18 -20.71
C ASN A 115 -3.60 -18.28 -20.72
N ALA A 116 -3.58 -19.20 -19.75
CA ALA A 116 -4.65 -20.18 -19.59
C ALA A 116 -6.01 -19.52 -19.30
N GLN A 117 -6.04 -18.54 -18.38
CA GLN A 117 -7.25 -17.80 -18.02
C GLN A 117 -7.85 -16.99 -19.18
N VAL A 118 -7.02 -16.44 -20.07
CA VAL A 118 -7.49 -15.76 -21.30
C VAL A 118 -7.60 -16.70 -22.51
N GLY A 119 -7.54 -18.02 -22.32
CA GLY A 119 -7.80 -19.00 -23.38
C GLY A 119 -6.73 -19.05 -24.48
N GLY A 120 -5.45 -19.04 -24.10
CA GLY A 120 -4.32 -19.36 -24.99
C GLY A 120 -3.98 -18.30 -26.05
N CYS A 121 -4.57 -17.11 -25.97
CA CYS A 121 -4.42 -16.04 -26.96
C CYS A 121 -4.01 -14.68 -26.34
N LEU A 122 -3.29 -14.74 -25.21
CA LEU A 122 -2.67 -13.58 -24.56
C LEU A 122 -1.64 -12.91 -25.49
N GLY A 123 -1.70 -11.59 -25.63
CA GLY A 123 -0.64 -10.84 -26.32
C GLY A 123 0.69 -10.76 -25.52
N PRO A 124 1.82 -10.35 -26.15
CA PRO A 124 3.13 -10.38 -25.50
C PRO A 124 3.20 -9.49 -24.24
N CYS A 125 3.66 -10.03 -23.11
CA CYS A 125 3.76 -9.29 -21.85
C CYS A 125 5.23 -9.06 -21.43
N PHE A 126 5.65 -7.80 -21.46
CA PHE A 126 6.99 -7.35 -21.08
C PHE A 126 6.96 -6.71 -19.70
N PHE A 127 7.56 -7.35 -18.71
CA PHE A 127 7.70 -6.82 -17.35
C PHE A 127 9.06 -6.13 -17.17
N SER A 128 9.11 -5.04 -16.40
CA SER A 128 10.34 -4.33 -16.07
C SER A 128 10.27 -3.70 -14.68
N GLY A 129 11.31 -3.90 -13.87
CA GLY A 129 11.47 -3.19 -12.60
C GLY A 129 12.05 -1.80 -12.82
N VAL A 130 11.47 -0.81 -12.15
CA VAL A 130 11.84 0.62 -12.27
C VAL A 130 12.23 1.12 -10.89
N PRO A 131 13.47 0.87 -10.42
CA PRO A 131 13.92 1.27 -9.09
C PRO A 131 14.07 2.80 -9.02
N GLY A 132 13.42 3.43 -8.04
CA GLY A 132 13.48 4.87 -7.81
C GLY A 132 12.27 5.42 -7.08
N SER A 133 12.36 6.65 -6.57
CA SER A 133 11.21 7.32 -5.94
C SER A 133 10.29 7.92 -7.00
N PHE A 134 8.99 7.64 -6.92
CA PHE A 134 7.96 8.26 -7.76
C PHE A 134 7.77 9.78 -7.52
N TYR A 135 8.42 10.36 -6.52
CA TYR A 135 8.54 11.82 -6.38
C TYR A 135 9.55 12.43 -7.38
N GLY A 136 10.30 11.61 -8.12
CA GLY A 136 11.13 12.00 -9.26
C GLY A 136 10.55 11.57 -10.61
N ARG A 137 11.15 12.06 -11.70
CA ARG A 137 10.83 11.61 -13.07
C ARG A 137 11.41 10.21 -13.32
N LEU A 138 10.55 9.19 -13.26
CA LEU A 138 10.90 7.80 -13.59
C LEU A 138 10.77 7.47 -15.10
N PHE A 139 9.92 8.19 -15.83
CA PHE A 139 9.50 7.82 -17.18
C PHE A 139 9.72 8.94 -18.24
N PRO A 140 9.87 8.58 -19.53
CA PRO A 140 9.75 9.51 -20.65
C PRO A 140 8.36 10.17 -20.72
N ALA A 141 8.27 11.36 -21.30
CA ALA A 141 6.97 12.01 -21.51
C ALA A 141 6.09 11.20 -22.47
N LYS A 142 4.78 11.13 -22.20
CA LYS A 142 3.77 10.43 -23.01
C LYS A 142 4.03 8.92 -23.24
N SER A 143 4.68 8.24 -22.27
CA SER A 143 5.03 6.80 -22.35
C SER A 143 4.13 5.85 -21.56
N LEU A 144 3.14 6.37 -20.81
CA LEU A 144 2.23 5.59 -19.98
C LEU A 144 0.78 5.79 -20.40
N HIS A 145 0.00 4.71 -20.35
CA HIS A 145 -1.42 4.70 -20.68
C HIS A 145 -2.29 4.51 -19.43
N PHE A 146 -1.85 3.66 -18.50
CA PHE A 146 -2.51 3.43 -17.22
C PHE A 146 -1.49 3.52 -16.08
N VAL A 147 -1.87 4.13 -14.95
CA VAL A 147 -1.04 4.22 -13.75
C VAL A 147 -1.86 3.76 -12.55
N TYR A 148 -1.33 2.78 -11.82
CA TYR A 148 -1.87 2.30 -10.56
C TYR A 148 -0.94 2.67 -9.40
N SER A 149 -1.54 2.85 -8.23
CA SER A 149 -0.82 3.07 -6.98
C SER A 149 -1.76 2.74 -5.83
N SER A 150 -1.29 1.94 -4.87
CA SER A 150 -2.09 1.54 -3.70
C SER A 150 -1.17 1.38 -2.49
N TYR A 151 -1.56 1.99 -1.37
CA TYR A 151 -0.82 1.91 -0.09
C TYR A 151 0.67 2.36 -0.18
N SER A 152 1.01 3.23 -1.13
CA SER A 152 2.37 3.75 -1.31
C SER A 152 2.46 5.28 -1.27
N LEU A 153 1.53 6.01 -1.91
CA LEU A 153 1.47 7.49 -1.93
C LEU A 153 1.40 8.18 -0.56
N HIS A 154 1.12 7.41 0.51
CA HIS A 154 1.12 7.91 1.88
C HIS A 154 2.52 8.00 2.52
N TRP A 155 3.57 7.46 1.89
CA TRP A 155 4.96 7.56 2.35
C TRP A 155 5.62 8.84 1.85
N LEU A 156 6.02 9.72 2.76
CA LEU A 156 6.65 11.00 2.40
C LEU A 156 8.08 10.79 1.87
N SER A 157 8.52 11.68 0.99
CA SER A 157 9.87 11.68 0.40
C SER A 157 11.00 11.83 1.43
N GLN A 158 10.70 12.47 2.57
CA GLN A 158 11.58 12.60 3.73
C GLN A 158 10.76 12.86 5.00
N VAL A 159 11.40 12.73 6.16
CA VAL A 159 10.87 13.26 7.43
C VAL A 159 10.78 14.79 7.34
N PRO A 160 9.70 15.44 7.83
CA PRO A 160 9.58 16.90 7.89
C PRO A 160 10.71 17.58 8.70
N LYS A 161 11.03 18.83 8.37
CA LYS A 161 12.05 19.64 9.08
C LYS A 161 11.38 20.51 10.16
N GLY A 162 12.12 20.90 11.21
CA GLY A 162 11.60 21.77 12.26
C GLY A 162 10.80 21.03 13.34
N ILE A 163 11.10 19.74 13.54
CA ILE A 163 10.36 18.83 14.44
C ILE A 163 11.21 18.39 15.64
N GLU A 164 12.31 19.09 15.93
CA GLU A 164 13.31 18.75 16.96
C GLU A 164 12.75 18.82 18.41
N SER A 165 11.48 19.19 18.54
CA SER A 165 10.69 19.26 19.77
C SER A 165 9.76 18.06 19.99
N ASN A 166 9.67 17.10 19.05
CA ASN A 166 8.84 15.88 19.15
C ASN A 166 9.45 14.77 20.03
N LYS A 167 9.92 15.12 21.24
CA LYS A 167 10.58 14.15 22.13
C LYS A 167 9.60 13.08 22.62
N GLY A 168 10.06 11.82 22.64
CA GLY A 168 9.33 10.64 23.10
C GLY A 168 8.30 10.01 22.15
N ASN A 169 8.20 10.39 20.87
CA ASN A 169 7.04 10.03 20.01
C ASN A 169 7.39 9.71 18.54
N THR A 170 6.57 8.86 17.87
CA THR A 170 6.91 8.24 16.56
C THR A 170 5.79 8.10 15.50
N PHE A 171 4.55 7.69 15.84
CA PHE A 171 3.38 7.53 14.91
C PHE A 171 2.20 8.49 15.21
N ILE A 172 0.87 8.19 15.09
CA ILE A 172 -0.29 9.17 15.04
C ILE A 172 -1.22 9.30 16.29
N GLY A 173 -1.61 10.53 16.71
CA GLY A 173 -2.21 10.83 18.06
C GLY A 173 -1.91 12.20 18.71
N SER A 174 -2.21 12.42 20.01
CA SER A 174 -2.87 13.68 20.46
C SER A 174 -2.38 14.58 21.65
N SER A 175 -1.08 14.71 22.05
CA SER A 175 -0.62 15.66 23.13
C SER A 175 0.53 16.58 22.72
N THR A 176 0.76 16.71 21.42
CA THR A 176 1.91 17.40 20.86
C THR A 176 1.77 18.90 21.16
N PRO A 177 2.83 19.64 21.56
CA PRO A 177 2.73 21.08 21.85
C PRO A 177 2.24 21.86 20.62
N LYS A 178 1.33 22.83 20.74
CA LYS A 178 0.36 23.16 19.66
C LYS A 178 0.87 23.43 18.22
N SER A 179 2.04 24.04 18.03
CA SER A 179 2.66 24.17 16.69
C SER A 179 3.19 22.84 16.14
N VAL A 180 3.62 21.96 17.04
CA VAL A 180 3.91 20.54 16.83
C VAL A 180 2.61 19.71 16.88
N LEU A 181 1.48 20.21 17.39
CA LEU A 181 0.15 19.60 17.14
C LEU A 181 -0.26 19.84 15.67
N GLU A 182 0.17 20.96 15.08
CA GLU A 182 -0.07 21.30 13.66
C GLU A 182 0.98 20.71 12.71
N ALA A 183 2.24 20.55 13.13
CA ALA A 183 3.19 19.73 12.38
C ALA A 183 2.89 18.23 12.54
N TYR A 184 2.45 17.85 13.74
CA TYR A 184 2.72 16.54 14.33
C TYR A 184 1.61 16.11 15.36
N TYR A 185 0.30 16.36 15.15
CA TYR A 185 -0.81 15.53 15.76
C TYR A 185 -1.56 14.65 14.76
N THR A 186 -1.30 14.89 13.49
CA THR A 186 -0.65 13.88 12.64
C THR A 186 0.22 12.88 13.43
N GLN A 187 0.92 13.27 14.51
CA GLN A 187 1.87 12.43 15.25
C GLN A 187 1.69 12.28 16.80
N PHE A 188 1.13 11.13 17.17
CA PHE A 188 1.12 10.33 18.41
C PHE A 188 0.69 10.85 19.77
N HIS A 189 0.99 12.09 20.09
CA HIS A 189 1.78 12.30 21.29
C HIS A 189 1.09 11.93 22.63
N LYS A 190 -0.25 11.94 22.76
CA LYS A 190 -1.02 11.65 24.01
C LYS A 190 -1.35 10.19 24.19
N ASP A 191 -1.78 9.59 23.09
CA ASP A 191 -2.17 8.20 23.00
C ASP A 191 -0.93 7.34 23.29
N PHE A 192 0.24 7.80 22.84
CA PHE A 192 1.53 7.21 23.19
C PHE A 192 2.12 7.70 24.51
N SER A 193 2.04 8.98 24.90
CA SER A 193 2.54 9.43 26.22
C SER A 193 1.83 8.78 27.39
N MET A 194 0.55 8.40 27.24
CA MET A 194 -0.19 7.68 28.28
C MET A 194 0.18 6.19 28.33
N PHE A 195 0.55 5.60 27.20
CA PHE A 195 1.07 4.23 27.11
C PHE A 195 2.53 4.12 27.62
N LEU A 196 3.42 5.00 27.17
CA LEU A 196 4.85 5.02 27.56
C LEU A 196 5.03 5.22 29.06
N LYS A 197 4.20 6.04 29.70
CA LYS A 197 4.29 6.25 31.16
C LYS A 197 4.15 4.95 31.94
N CYS A 198 3.35 4.01 31.45
CA CYS A 198 3.12 2.69 32.03
C CYS A 198 4.16 1.63 31.57
N ARG A 199 5.22 2.03 30.86
CA ARG A 199 6.28 1.15 30.33
C ARG A 199 7.70 1.66 30.58
N ALA A 200 7.87 2.95 30.90
CA ALA A 200 9.11 3.50 31.43
C ALA A 200 9.52 2.84 32.78
N GLU A 201 8.56 2.29 33.52
CA GLU A 201 8.79 1.50 34.74
C GLU A 201 9.37 0.09 34.46
N GLU A 202 9.47 -0.34 33.19
CA GLU A 202 9.89 -1.70 32.80
C GLU A 202 11.27 -1.76 32.08
N GLY A 203 11.90 -0.62 31.77
CA GLY A 203 13.37 -0.49 31.64
C GLY A 203 14.11 -1.21 30.51
N LEU A 204 13.69 -1.10 29.23
CA LEU A 204 14.30 -1.86 28.11
C LEU A 204 14.97 -1.08 26.95
N VAL A 205 14.86 0.26 26.84
CA VAL A 205 15.43 1.03 25.72
C VAL A 205 15.98 2.39 26.17
N GLU A 206 17.09 2.85 25.56
CA GLU A 206 17.67 4.19 25.76
C GLU A 206 16.80 5.31 25.16
N ALA A 207 16.61 6.41 25.91
CA ALA A 207 15.64 7.46 25.58
C ALA A 207 16.03 8.30 24.35
N GLU A 208 17.32 8.66 24.21
CA GLU A 208 17.81 9.52 23.14
C GLU A 208 17.61 8.93 21.74
N LYS A 209 17.53 7.60 21.64
CA LYS A 209 17.21 6.91 20.38
C LYS A 209 15.73 7.04 20.02
N VAL A 210 14.83 6.95 20.99
CA VAL A 210 13.37 7.12 20.75
C VAL A 210 13.06 8.54 20.28
N ASP A 211 13.66 9.56 20.91
CA ASP A 211 13.52 10.99 20.56
C ASP A 211 13.87 11.33 19.10
N ALA A 212 14.65 10.49 18.42
CA ALA A 212 15.10 10.73 17.05
C ALA A 212 14.24 10.05 15.96
N PHE A 213 13.32 9.15 16.32
CA PHE A 213 12.60 8.32 15.35
C PHE A 213 11.25 8.91 14.94
N ASN A 214 11.05 9.11 13.64
CA ASN A 214 9.83 9.70 13.10
C ASN A 214 9.42 8.94 11.83
N ILE A 215 8.19 8.43 11.77
CA ILE A 215 7.69 7.68 10.60
C ILE A 215 7.21 8.68 9.53
N PRO A 216 7.79 8.69 8.31
CA PRO A 216 7.44 9.65 7.25
C PRO A 216 6.15 9.23 6.54
N ASN A 217 4.99 9.42 7.19
CA ASN A 217 3.68 9.01 6.68
C ASN A 217 2.63 10.13 6.86
N TYR A 218 1.71 10.27 5.89
CA TYR A 218 0.57 11.18 5.97
C TYR A 218 -0.69 10.60 5.29
N MET A 219 -1.87 10.94 5.80
CA MET A 219 -3.17 10.51 5.26
C MET A 219 -4.07 11.74 5.04
N PRO A 220 -4.26 12.21 3.79
CA PRO A 220 -5.07 13.39 3.49
C PRO A 220 -6.57 13.11 3.59
N SER A 221 -7.36 14.14 3.88
CA SER A 221 -8.81 14.08 3.77
C SER A 221 -9.28 14.06 2.30
N PRO A 222 -10.53 13.59 2.02
CA PRO A 222 -11.09 13.63 0.68
C PRO A 222 -11.21 15.05 0.10
N SER A 223 -11.30 16.06 0.96
CA SER A 223 -11.37 17.47 0.57
C SER A 223 -9.99 18.02 0.20
N GLU A 224 -8.95 17.70 0.99
CA GLU A 224 -7.56 18.05 0.66
C GLU A 224 -7.13 17.43 -0.67
N LEU A 225 -7.38 16.12 -0.86
CA LEU A 225 -7.00 15.44 -2.10
C LEU A 225 -7.64 16.10 -3.34
N LYS A 226 -8.95 16.40 -3.26
CA LYS A 226 -9.67 17.10 -4.34
C LYS A 226 -9.09 18.50 -4.59
N ALA A 227 -8.82 19.27 -3.54
CA ALA A 227 -8.23 20.60 -3.66
C ALA A 227 -6.82 20.56 -4.29
N HIS A 228 -5.97 19.61 -3.88
CA HIS A 228 -4.63 19.46 -4.45
C HIS A 228 -4.65 19.09 -5.94
N ILE A 229 -5.50 18.15 -6.37
CA ILE A 229 -5.62 17.76 -7.79
C ILE A 229 -6.13 18.95 -8.63
N LEU A 230 -7.17 19.65 -8.17
CA LEU A 230 -7.75 20.79 -8.89
C LEU A 230 -6.80 22.00 -8.96
N ASN A 231 -5.94 22.19 -7.94
CA ASN A 231 -4.93 23.24 -7.93
C ASN A 231 -3.68 22.91 -8.78
N GLU A 232 -3.38 21.62 -9.00
CA GLU A 232 -2.29 21.18 -9.89
C GLU A 232 -2.70 21.27 -11.36
N GLY A 233 -3.93 20.88 -11.69
CA GLY A 233 -4.57 21.22 -12.95
C GLY A 233 -4.17 20.40 -14.19
N SER A 234 -3.35 19.35 -14.07
CA SER A 234 -3.05 18.42 -15.18
C SER A 234 -4.09 17.30 -15.33
N PHE A 235 -4.96 17.09 -14.34
CA PHE A 235 -5.88 15.95 -14.27
C PHE A 235 -7.33 16.38 -13.95
N SER A 236 -8.28 15.73 -14.63
CA SER A 236 -9.69 15.74 -14.22
C SER A 236 -9.96 14.57 -13.27
N ILE A 237 -10.88 14.79 -12.33
CA ILE A 237 -11.30 13.80 -11.35
C ILE A 237 -12.53 13.07 -11.90
N HIS A 238 -12.43 11.75 -12.09
CA HIS A 238 -13.57 10.89 -12.44
C HIS A 238 -14.36 10.51 -11.18
N CYS A 239 -13.67 9.97 -10.17
CA CYS A 239 -14.26 9.71 -8.85
C CYS A 239 -13.26 9.92 -7.72
N VAL A 240 -13.78 10.14 -6.50
CA VAL A 240 -13.04 10.04 -5.24
C VAL A 240 -13.98 9.40 -4.22
N GLU A 241 -13.61 8.21 -3.75
CA GLU A 241 -14.41 7.38 -2.85
C GLU A 241 -13.69 7.10 -1.54
N VAL A 242 -14.48 6.92 -0.48
CA VAL A 242 -14.00 6.52 0.85
C VAL A 242 -14.59 5.17 1.19
N SER A 243 -13.74 4.15 1.33
CA SER A 243 -14.14 2.82 1.77
C SER A 243 -13.56 2.49 3.14
N ARG A 244 -14.20 1.57 3.87
CA ARG A 244 -13.88 1.22 5.25
C ARG A 244 -13.74 -0.28 5.40
N ILE A 245 -12.67 -0.73 6.06
CA ILE A 245 -12.40 -2.14 6.37
C ILE A 245 -12.31 -2.27 7.89
N ASN A 246 -13.26 -2.98 8.52
CA ASN A 246 -13.21 -3.23 9.95
C ASN A 246 -12.03 -4.15 10.30
N TRP A 247 -11.37 -3.91 11.43
CA TRP A 247 -10.16 -4.64 11.82
C TRP A 247 -10.39 -6.17 11.98
N ASN A 248 -11.61 -6.60 12.34
CA ASN A 248 -11.96 -8.03 12.42
C ASN A 248 -12.10 -8.76 11.06
N PHE A 249 -11.88 -8.09 9.91
CA PHE A 249 -12.10 -8.70 8.59
C PHE A 249 -11.25 -9.97 8.36
N TYR A 250 -10.10 -10.07 9.02
CA TYR A 250 -9.24 -11.25 9.01
C TYR A 250 -9.98 -12.52 9.46
N ALA A 251 -10.71 -12.47 10.58
CA ALA A 251 -11.50 -13.60 11.06
C ALA A 251 -12.77 -13.85 10.24
N THR A 252 -13.38 -12.81 9.64
CA THR A 252 -14.68 -12.95 8.97
C THR A 252 -14.60 -13.30 7.48
N GLU A 253 -13.48 -13.05 6.80
CA GLU A 253 -13.38 -13.19 5.34
C GLU A 253 -12.30 -14.14 4.82
N PHE A 254 -11.26 -14.45 5.61
CA PHE A 254 -10.05 -15.14 5.13
C PHE A 254 -9.82 -16.55 5.70
N GLN A 255 -10.76 -17.10 6.48
CA GLN A 255 -10.71 -18.49 6.94
C GLN A 255 -12.04 -19.22 6.73
N SER A 256 -11.94 -20.53 6.43
CA SER A 256 -13.07 -21.41 6.16
C SER A 256 -13.21 -22.48 7.24
N SER A 257 -14.36 -22.51 7.90
CA SER A 257 -14.90 -23.57 8.78
C SER A 257 -14.16 -23.89 10.11
N SER A 258 -14.98 -24.11 11.15
CA SER A 258 -14.68 -24.87 12.37
C SER A 258 -13.53 -24.40 13.28
N THR A 259 -13.65 -23.21 13.86
CA THR A 259 -13.65 -23.05 15.34
C THR A 259 -14.27 -21.71 15.72
N THR A 260 -14.79 -21.58 16.95
CA THR A 260 -15.18 -20.28 17.53
C THR A 260 -13.92 -19.59 18.04
N THR A 261 -13.33 -18.72 17.23
CA THR A 261 -12.12 -17.97 17.59
C THR A 261 -12.44 -16.53 18.04
N SER A 262 -11.56 -15.98 18.88
CA SER A 262 -11.72 -14.68 19.52
C SER A 262 -11.07 -13.54 18.71
N THR A 263 -11.23 -12.30 19.18
CA THR A 263 -10.57 -11.11 18.63
C THR A 263 -9.05 -11.26 18.50
N SER A 264 -8.43 -12.04 19.40
CA SER A 264 -7.00 -12.32 19.46
C SER A 264 -6.38 -12.77 18.13
N ASP A 265 -7.07 -13.60 17.35
CA ASP A 265 -6.55 -14.07 16.06
C ASP A 265 -6.49 -12.94 15.02
N SER A 266 -7.48 -12.04 15.02
CA SER A 266 -7.45 -10.85 14.15
C SER A 266 -6.41 -9.84 14.62
N ALA A 267 -6.24 -9.66 15.94
CA ALA A 267 -5.22 -8.79 16.51
C ALA A 267 -3.80 -9.26 16.17
N TYR A 268 -3.54 -10.57 16.25
CA TYR A 268 -2.29 -11.18 15.83
C TYR A 268 -2.01 -10.99 14.34
N LEU A 269 -3.01 -11.19 13.47
CA LEU A 269 -2.86 -10.99 12.02
C LEU A 269 -2.63 -9.52 11.65
N ILE A 270 -3.23 -8.57 12.37
CA ILE A 270 -2.95 -7.12 12.23
C ILE A 270 -1.52 -6.81 12.68
N ALA A 271 -1.10 -7.32 13.84
CA ALA A 271 0.26 -7.11 14.33
C ALA A 271 1.32 -7.64 13.36
N LYS A 272 1.07 -8.80 12.73
CA LYS A 272 1.89 -9.36 11.65
C LYS A 272 1.89 -8.51 10.37
N ASN A 273 0.74 -8.01 9.94
CA ASN A 273 0.63 -7.11 8.80
C ASN A 273 1.45 -5.82 9.01
N ILE A 274 1.29 -5.17 10.17
CA ILE A 274 2.05 -3.96 10.53
C ILE A 274 3.55 -4.27 10.67
N ARG A 275 3.94 -5.39 11.29
CA ARG A 275 5.34 -5.85 11.37
C ARG A 275 5.98 -5.92 9.99
N SER A 276 5.32 -6.59 9.04
CA SER A 276 5.85 -6.77 7.67
C SER A 276 6.10 -5.48 6.88
N VAL A 277 5.54 -4.35 7.33
CA VAL A 277 5.72 -3.01 6.75
C VAL A 277 6.72 -2.17 7.55
N ALA A 278 6.64 -2.19 8.88
CA ALA A 278 7.40 -1.29 9.75
C ALA A 278 8.76 -1.85 10.23
N GLU A 279 8.93 -3.18 10.27
CA GLU A 279 10.10 -3.84 10.86
C GLU A 279 11.45 -3.38 10.26
N PRO A 280 11.65 -3.20 8.93
CA PRO A 280 12.93 -2.71 8.42
C PRO A 280 13.26 -1.28 8.86
N LEU A 281 12.24 -0.44 9.00
CA LEU A 281 12.40 0.94 9.45
C LEU A 281 12.74 0.99 10.96
N LEU A 282 12.15 0.09 11.75
CA LEU A 282 12.40 -0.06 13.18
C LEU A 282 13.76 -0.70 13.47
N ILE A 283 14.14 -1.79 12.78
CA ILE A 283 15.47 -2.43 12.89
C ILE A 283 16.58 -1.43 12.57
N HIS A 284 16.41 -0.62 11.52
CA HIS A 284 17.38 0.38 11.11
C HIS A 284 17.67 1.45 12.18
N HIS A 285 16.74 1.68 13.12
CA HIS A 285 16.85 2.74 14.12
C HIS A 285 17.09 2.22 15.55
N PHE A 286 16.45 1.12 15.93
CA PHE A 286 16.51 0.54 17.27
C PHE A 286 17.34 -0.75 17.35
N GLY A 287 17.69 -1.36 16.22
CA GLY A 287 18.33 -2.67 16.16
C GLY A 287 17.33 -3.83 16.22
N GLU A 288 17.77 -5.00 15.76
CA GLU A 288 16.94 -6.20 15.63
C GLU A 288 16.50 -6.81 16.98
N ALA A 289 17.36 -6.69 18.00
CA ALA A 289 17.22 -7.41 19.27
C ALA A 289 15.91 -7.18 20.04
N ILE A 290 15.22 -6.06 19.81
CA ILE A 290 13.95 -5.73 20.50
C ILE A 290 12.69 -6.06 19.69
N MET A 291 12.80 -6.44 18.40
CA MET A 291 11.63 -6.54 17.51
C MET A 291 10.61 -7.59 17.97
N GLU A 292 11.07 -8.75 18.44
CA GLU A 292 10.17 -9.83 18.85
C GLU A 292 9.33 -9.45 20.08
N GLU A 293 9.97 -8.84 21.08
CA GLU A 293 9.24 -8.34 22.26
C GLU A 293 8.34 -7.15 21.91
N LEU A 294 8.80 -6.24 21.05
CA LEU A 294 8.02 -5.10 20.57
C LEU A 294 6.70 -5.55 19.91
N PHE A 295 6.76 -6.53 18.99
CA PHE A 295 5.57 -7.03 18.30
C PHE A 295 4.70 -7.95 19.16
N CYS A 296 5.28 -8.69 20.13
CA CYS A 296 4.53 -9.41 21.16
C CYS A 296 3.73 -8.44 22.06
N ARG A 297 4.34 -7.34 22.50
CA ARG A 297 3.68 -6.26 23.26
C ARG A 297 2.61 -5.56 22.41
N TYR A 298 2.92 -5.23 21.15
CA TYR A 298 1.97 -4.60 20.22
C TYR A 298 0.71 -5.44 19.98
N THR A 299 0.86 -6.76 19.79
CA THR A 299 -0.26 -7.68 19.55
C THR A 299 -1.32 -7.60 20.66
N LYS A 300 -0.89 -7.59 21.93
CA LYS A 300 -1.79 -7.52 23.09
C LYS A 300 -2.58 -6.21 23.13
N LEU A 301 -1.92 -5.10 22.83
CA LEU A 301 -2.54 -3.78 22.77
C LEU A 301 -3.55 -3.65 21.63
N VAL A 302 -3.31 -4.33 20.50
CA VAL A 302 -4.27 -4.40 19.41
C VAL A 302 -5.51 -5.19 19.82
N ASP A 303 -5.36 -6.33 20.52
CA ASP A 303 -6.49 -7.13 21.02
C ASP A 303 -7.31 -6.35 22.07
N ASP A 304 -6.65 -5.79 23.08
CA ASP A 304 -7.27 -4.93 24.09
C ASP A 304 -8.03 -3.75 23.46
N HIS A 305 -7.46 -3.12 22.42
CA HIS A 305 -8.10 -1.99 21.75
C HIS A 305 -9.31 -2.44 20.89
N MET A 306 -9.20 -3.57 20.18
CA MET A 306 -10.28 -4.17 19.36
C MET A 306 -11.44 -4.72 20.18
N LEU A 307 -11.18 -5.26 21.37
CA LEU A 307 -12.22 -5.69 22.33
C LEU A 307 -13.09 -4.53 22.80
N ASN A 308 -12.51 -3.33 22.92
CA ASN A 308 -13.18 -2.16 23.47
C ASN A 308 -13.69 -1.16 22.41
N HIS A 309 -13.24 -1.24 21.16
CA HIS A 309 -13.54 -0.23 20.12
C HIS A 309 -13.79 -0.86 18.73
N LYS A 310 -14.75 -0.30 17.99
CA LYS A 310 -14.94 -0.65 16.57
C LYS A 310 -13.93 0.10 15.69
N ILE A 311 -12.78 -0.50 15.44
CA ILE A 311 -11.70 0.10 14.63
C ILE A 311 -11.88 -0.23 13.14
N GLU A 312 -11.58 0.73 12.27
CA GLU A 312 -11.68 0.59 10.80
C GLU A 312 -10.48 1.24 10.11
N PHE A 313 -9.87 0.55 9.14
CA PHE A 313 -9.01 1.19 8.15
C PHE A 313 -9.87 2.04 7.21
N VAL A 314 -9.51 3.31 7.01
CA VAL A 314 -10.19 4.23 6.09
C VAL A 314 -9.33 4.38 4.84
N ASN A 315 -9.87 4.00 3.67
CA ASN A 315 -9.15 4.04 2.41
C ASN A 315 -9.75 5.14 1.52
N LEU A 316 -8.89 6.02 1.02
CA LEU A 316 -9.23 7.03 0.03
C LEU A 316 -8.80 6.53 -1.35
N THR A 317 -9.75 6.41 -2.28
CA THR A 317 -9.49 5.97 -3.67
C THR A 317 -9.86 7.09 -4.62
N ALA A 318 -9.06 7.32 -5.66
CA ALA A 318 -9.35 8.32 -6.69
C ALA A 318 -9.08 7.74 -8.09
N SER A 319 -9.94 8.07 -9.04
CA SER A 319 -9.74 7.79 -10.47
C SER A 319 -9.56 9.11 -11.20
N LEU A 320 -8.45 9.24 -11.93
CA LEU A 320 -7.98 10.49 -12.54
C LEU A 320 -7.72 10.28 -14.03
N THR A 321 -8.17 11.23 -14.85
CA THR A 321 -7.89 11.26 -16.28
C THR A 321 -7.00 12.46 -16.59
N LYS A 322 -5.92 12.26 -17.34
CA LYS A 322 -5.05 13.36 -17.76
C LYS A 322 -5.79 14.27 -18.76
N MET A 323 -5.70 15.59 -18.57
CA MET A 323 -6.19 16.58 -19.52
C MET A 323 -5.14 16.84 -20.64
N ASN A 324 -5.63 17.23 -21.82
CA ASN A 324 -4.84 17.41 -23.04
C ASN A 324 -4.11 18.76 -23.10
#